data_AF-A0A9X2TWY3-F1
#
_entry.id   AF-A0A9X2TWY3-F1
#
_cell.length_a   1.000
_cell.length_b   1.000
_cell.length_c   1.000
_cell.angle_alpha   90.00
_cell.angle_beta   90.00
_cell.angle_gamma   90.00
#
_symmetry.space_group_name_H-M   'P 1'
#
loop_
_entity.id
_entity.type
_entity.pdbx_description
1 polymer ?
#
loop_
_entity_poly.entity_id
_entity_poly.type
_entity_poly.pdbx_seq_one_letter_code
_entity_poly.pdbx_strand_id
1 'polypeptide(L)'
;MELAFVDWAIMAAYFAVSLGIGVAVYRRAGEDFGSFFLGNQQMPWWLLGISMVATTFSTDTPNLVADIVRSTGTVGNWTWWAFLLTGVFTVFLYAKLWRRSGVFTDVEFYELRYSGHSTSRR
;
A
#
# COMPACT_ATOMS: atom_id res chain seq x y z
N MET A 1 23.77 3.89 -22.85
CA MET A 1 22.53 3.43 -23.51
C MET A 1 21.72 4.66 -23.82
N GLU A 2 21.39 4.89 -25.10
CA GLU A 2 20.46 5.95 -25.47
C GLU A 2 19.03 5.41 -25.46
N LEU A 3 18.12 6.15 -24.84
CA LEU A 3 16.70 5.79 -24.78
C LEU A 3 16.07 6.03 -26.15
N ALA A 4 15.33 5.06 -26.65
CA ALA A 4 14.58 5.23 -27.89
C ALA A 4 13.44 6.22 -27.68
N PHE A 5 12.98 6.85 -28.76
CA PHE A 5 11.79 7.72 -28.72
C PHE A 5 10.57 6.99 -28.13
N VAL A 6 10.44 5.69 -28.39
CA VAL A 6 9.37 4.85 -27.85
C VAL A 6 9.41 4.78 -26.32
N ASP A 7 10.60 4.72 -25.70
CA ASP A 7 10.74 4.66 -24.25
C ASP A 7 10.21 5.95 -23.61
N TRP A 8 10.59 7.11 -24.18
CA TRP A 8 10.10 8.42 -23.77
C TRP A 8 8.59 8.54 -23.94
N ALA A 9 8.04 8.07 -25.05
CA ALA A 9 6.60 8.07 -25.30
C ALA A 9 5.84 7.24 -24.26
N ILE A 10 6.34 6.05 -23.91
CA ILE A 10 5.73 5.19 -22.89
C ILE A 10 5.77 5.86 -21.51
N MET A 11 6.91 6.44 -21.11
CA MET A 11 7.04 7.16 -19.84
C MET A 11 6.07 8.35 -19.78
N ALA A 12 6.01 9.17 -20.83
CA ALA A 12 5.10 10.31 -20.89
C ALA A 12 3.63 9.87 -20.81
N ALA A 13 3.25 8.81 -21.53
CA ALA A 13 1.91 8.25 -21.49
C ALA A 13 1.56 7.73 -20.09
N TYR A 14 2.47 7.02 -19.41
CA TYR A 14 2.26 6.53 -18.05
C TYR A 14 1.98 7.67 -17.06
N PHE A 15 2.77 8.73 -17.09
CA PHE A 15 2.56 9.89 -16.23
C PHE A 15 1.26 10.63 -16.57
N ALA A 16 0.95 10.79 -17.85
CA ALA A 16 -0.29 11.42 -18.28
C ALA A 16 -1.54 10.65 -17.81
N VAL A 17 -1.53 9.31 -17.94
CA VAL A 17 -2.62 8.45 -17.45
C VAL A 17 -2.73 8.52 -15.92
N SER A 18 -1.61 8.42 -15.21
CA SER A 18 -1.60 8.45 -13.74
C SER A 18 -2.13 9.79 -13.20
N LEU A 19 -1.69 10.91 -13.79
CA LEU A 19 -2.19 12.24 -13.46
C LEU A 19 -3.67 12.39 -13.85
N GLY A 20 -4.06 11.88 -15.01
CA GLY A 20 -5.45 11.91 -15.49
C GLY A 20 -6.41 11.20 -14.53
N ILE A 21 -6.02 10.04 -14.00
CA ILE A 21 -6.79 9.34 -12.96
C ILE A 21 -6.87 10.19 -11.69
N GLY A 22 -5.76 10.77 -11.24
CA GLY A 22 -5.73 11.64 -10.06
C GLY A 22 -6.66 12.84 -10.18
N VAL A 23 -6.65 13.53 -11.33
CA VAL A 23 -7.54 14.68 -11.60
C VAL A 23 -9.00 14.24 -11.70
N ALA A 24 -9.28 13.10 -12.32
CA ALA A 24 -10.64 12.58 -12.45
C ALA A 24 -11.27 12.21 -11.09
N VAL A 25 -10.47 11.70 -10.15
CA VAL A 25 -10.95 11.23 -8.84
C VAL A 25 -10.87 12.32 -7.76
N TYR A 26 -10.02 13.34 -7.94
CA TYR A 26 -9.80 14.44 -6.99
C TYR A 26 -11.10 15.07 -6.47
N ARG A 27 -12.05 15.38 -7.37
CA ARG A 27 -13.32 16.03 -6.97
C ARG A 27 -14.14 15.17 -6.01
N ARG A 28 -14.12 13.85 -6.21
CA ARG A 28 -14.89 12.87 -5.42
C ARG A 28 -14.20 12.53 -4.10
N ALA A 29 -12.87 12.54 -4.10
CA ALA A 29 -12.06 12.35 -2.89
C ALA A 29 -12.14 13.56 -1.94
N GLY A 30 -12.37 14.77 -2.45
CA GLY A 30 -12.49 16.00 -1.65
C GLY A 30 -13.87 16.28 -1.04
N GLU A 31 -14.88 15.43 -1.29
CA GLU A 31 -16.26 15.66 -0.80
C GLU A 31 -16.41 15.43 0.70
N ASP A 32 -15.70 14.46 1.27
CA ASP A 32 -15.75 14.13 2.70
C ASP A 32 -14.50 13.36 3.16
N PHE A 33 -14.15 13.49 4.45
CA PHE A 33 -13.04 12.76 5.07
C PHE A 33 -13.20 11.23 4.94
N GLY A 34 -14.43 10.72 5.05
CA GLY A 34 -14.72 9.29 4.86
C GLY A 34 -14.58 8.84 3.39
N SER A 35 -14.87 9.73 2.43
CA SER A 35 -14.64 9.46 1.00
C SER A 35 -13.14 9.37 0.70
N PHE A 36 -12.33 10.26 1.29
CA PHE A 36 -10.89 10.31 1.09
C PHE A 36 -10.15 9.09 1.66
N PHE A 37 -10.43 8.70 2.91
CA PHE A 37 -9.68 7.64 3.60
C PHE A 37 -10.27 6.23 3.43
N LEU A 38 -11.60 6.10 3.37
CA LEU A 38 -12.27 4.80 3.34
C LEU A 38 -12.94 4.47 2.01
N GLY A 39 -12.98 5.42 1.05
CA GLY A 39 -13.74 5.24 -0.19
C GLY A 39 -15.21 4.93 0.09
N ASN A 40 -15.76 5.49 1.18
CA ASN A 40 -17.10 5.21 1.69
C ASN A 40 -17.39 3.71 1.96
N GLN A 41 -16.35 2.88 2.18
CA GLN A 41 -16.45 1.42 2.35
C GLN A 41 -17.14 0.68 1.18
N GLN A 42 -17.23 1.31 0.01
CA GLN A 42 -17.89 0.74 -1.17
C GLN A 42 -16.90 0.13 -2.17
N MET A 43 -15.60 0.16 -1.86
CA MET A 43 -14.57 -0.39 -2.73
C MET A 43 -14.67 -1.92 -2.78
N PRO A 44 -14.68 -2.53 -3.98
CA PRO A 44 -14.76 -3.98 -4.10
C PRO A 44 -13.46 -4.63 -3.60
N TRP A 45 -13.57 -5.80 -2.99
CA TRP A 45 -12.46 -6.49 -2.35
C TRP A 45 -11.26 -6.75 -3.28
N TRP A 46 -11.50 -6.99 -4.58
CA TRP A 46 -10.43 -7.23 -5.55
C TRP A 46 -9.60 -5.97 -5.80
N LEU A 47 -10.24 -4.80 -5.81
CA LEU A 47 -9.55 -3.52 -5.99
C LEU A 47 -8.70 -3.21 -4.76
N LEU A 48 -9.25 -3.45 -3.57
CA LEU A 48 -8.52 -3.34 -2.30
C LEU A 48 -7.32 -4.30 -2.25
N GLY A 49 -7.52 -5.57 -2.67
CA GLY A 49 -6.46 -6.57 -2.72
C GLY A 49 -5.33 -6.19 -3.67
N ILE A 50 -5.66 -5.74 -4.89
CA ILE A 50 -4.66 -5.25 -5.85
C ILE A 50 -3.93 -4.04 -5.29
N SER A 51 -4.63 -3.10 -4.67
CA SER A 51 -4.02 -1.92 -4.05
C SER A 51 -3.03 -2.31 -2.95
N MET A 52 -3.38 -3.26 -2.07
CA MET A 52 -2.48 -3.72 -1.01
C MET A 52 -1.20 -4.36 -1.56
N VAL A 53 -1.32 -5.17 -2.62
CA VAL A 53 -0.16 -5.78 -3.29
C VAL A 53 0.67 -4.69 -3.98
N ALA A 54 0.04 -3.77 -4.72
CA ALA A 54 0.73 -2.67 -5.38
C ALA A 54 1.53 -1.78 -4.40
N THR A 55 0.98 -1.48 -3.23
CA THR A 55 1.68 -0.71 -2.17
C THR A 55 2.90 -1.45 -1.62
N THR A 56 2.86 -2.79 -1.59
CA THR A 56 3.97 -3.60 -1.06
C THR A 56 5.08 -3.80 -2.11
N PHE A 57 4.73 -3.81 -3.40
CA PHE A 57 5.67 -3.95 -4.50
C PHE A 57 6.21 -2.58 -4.96
N SER A 58 7.13 -2.02 -4.18
CA SER A 58 7.89 -0.84 -4.59
C SER A 58 9.02 -1.22 -5.56
N THR A 59 9.75 -0.22 -6.06
CA THR A 59 10.95 -0.42 -6.90
C THR A 59 12.04 -1.26 -6.22
N ASP A 60 12.04 -1.34 -4.89
CA ASP A 60 13.05 -2.07 -4.12
C ASP A 60 12.79 -3.58 -4.15
N THR A 61 11.52 -3.99 -4.25
CA THR A 61 11.15 -5.41 -4.20
C THR A 61 11.72 -6.21 -5.38
N PRO A 62 11.57 -5.80 -6.65
CA PRO A 62 12.21 -6.50 -7.76
C PRO A 62 13.74 -6.51 -7.65
N ASN A 63 14.34 -5.45 -7.13
CA ASN A 63 15.78 -5.37 -6.95
C ASN A 63 16.27 -6.40 -5.91
N LEU A 64 15.57 -6.50 -4.77
CA LEU A 64 15.81 -7.53 -3.75
C LEU A 64 15.65 -8.94 -4.33
N VAL A 65 14.56 -9.19 -5.07
CA VAL A 65 14.32 -10.49 -5.70
C VAL A 65 15.41 -10.83 -6.72
N ALA A 66 15.82 -9.87 -7.53
CA ALA A 66 16.90 -10.07 -8.50
C ALA A 66 18.22 -10.45 -7.80
N ASP A 67 18.56 -9.80 -6.68
CA ASP A 67 19.77 -10.13 -5.93
C ASP A 67 19.69 -11.52 -5.26
N ILE A 68 18.54 -11.87 -4.69
CA ILE A 68 18.27 -13.20 -4.13
C ILE A 68 18.45 -14.29 -5.22
N VAL A 69 17.84 -14.09 -6.39
CA VAL A 69 17.93 -15.05 -7.49
C VAL A 69 19.35 -15.12 -8.05
N ARG A 70 20.05 -13.99 -8.14
CA ARG A 70 21.45 -13.93 -8.59
C ARG A 70 22.39 -14.68 -7.66
N SER A 71 22.15 -14.64 -6.35
CA SER A 71 23.03 -15.24 -5.33
C SER A 71 22.71 -16.70 -5.01
N THR A 72 21.43 -17.06 -4.95
CA THR A 72 20.96 -18.39 -4.47
C THR A 72 20.20 -19.19 -5.52
N GLY A 73 20.03 -18.64 -6.73
CA GLY A 73 19.16 -19.20 -7.75
C GLY A 73 17.68 -18.97 -7.46
N THR A 74 16.81 -19.56 -8.28
CA THR A 74 15.35 -19.41 -8.15
C THR A 74 14.79 -19.97 -6.84
N VAL A 75 15.55 -20.83 -6.15
CA VAL A 75 15.20 -21.41 -4.84
C VAL A 75 15.10 -20.34 -3.76
N GLY A 76 15.87 -19.25 -3.83
CA GLY A 76 15.83 -18.18 -2.82
C GLY A 76 14.47 -17.49 -2.66
N ASN A 77 13.61 -17.58 -3.69
CA ASN A 77 12.23 -17.10 -3.61
C ASN A 77 11.38 -17.83 -2.55
N TRP A 78 11.84 -18.98 -2.03
CA TRP A 78 11.16 -19.63 -0.91
C TRP A 78 11.08 -18.75 0.35
N THR A 79 11.92 -17.73 0.46
CA THR A 79 11.89 -16.75 1.56
C THR A 79 10.54 -16.03 1.66
N TRP A 80 9.83 -15.84 0.54
CA TRP A 80 8.51 -15.19 0.53
C TRP A 80 7.46 -15.95 1.35
N TRP A 81 7.61 -17.26 1.53
CA TRP A 81 6.71 -18.07 2.36
C TRP A 81 6.76 -17.67 3.84
N ALA A 82 7.80 -16.96 4.29
CA ALA A 82 7.85 -16.40 5.64
C ALA A 82 6.70 -15.40 5.90
N PHE A 83 6.24 -14.70 4.86
CA PHE A 83 5.12 -13.75 4.96
C PHE A 83 3.75 -14.42 5.07
N LEU A 84 3.63 -15.73 4.80
CA LEU A 84 2.34 -16.40 4.95
C LEU A 84 1.88 -16.43 6.40
N LEU A 85 2.78 -16.77 7.33
CA LEU A 85 2.41 -16.86 8.74
C LEU A 85 1.98 -15.49 9.28
N THR A 86 2.70 -14.43 8.92
CA THR A 86 2.35 -13.06 9.31
C THR A 86 1.05 -12.59 8.64
N GLY A 87 0.84 -12.94 7.37
CA GLY A 87 -0.41 -12.66 6.65
C GLY A 87 -1.62 -13.34 7.27
N VAL A 88 -1.52 -14.64 7.58
CA VAL A 88 -2.57 -15.41 8.26
C VAL A 88 -2.89 -14.79 9.62
N PHE A 89 -1.88 -14.49 10.43
CA PHE A 89 -2.07 -13.85 11.74
C PHE A 89 -2.76 -12.48 11.60
N THR A 90 -2.38 -11.70 10.60
CA THR A 90 -2.96 -10.39 10.33
C THR A 90 -4.44 -10.48 9.96
N VAL A 91 -4.81 -11.42 9.09
CA VAL A 91 -6.20 -11.59 8.64
C VAL A 91 -7.10 -12.13 9.75
N PHE A 92 -6.67 -13.16 10.49
CA PHE A 92 -7.55 -13.83 11.45
C PHE A 92 -7.63 -13.12 12.81
N LEU A 93 -6.58 -12.43 13.23
CA LEU A 93 -6.52 -11.76 14.53
C LEU A 93 -6.56 -10.24 14.39
N TYR A 94 -5.57 -9.64 13.73
CA TYR A 94 -5.45 -8.18 13.70
C TYR A 94 -6.58 -7.50 12.95
N ALA A 95 -7.05 -8.03 11.82
CA ALA A 95 -8.13 -7.41 11.06
C ALA A 95 -9.42 -7.28 11.88
N LYS A 96 -9.72 -8.28 12.74
CA LYS A 96 -10.88 -8.24 13.64
C LYS A 96 -10.69 -7.23 14.78
N LEU A 97 -9.49 -7.13 15.33
CA LEU A 97 -9.17 -6.16 16.38
C LEU A 97 -9.18 -4.73 15.85
N TRP A 98 -8.62 -4.50 14.66
CA TRP A 98 -8.62 -3.23 13.96
C TRP A 98 -10.04 -2.76 13.62
N ARG A 99 -10.89 -3.66 13.11
CA ARG A 99 -12.30 -3.31 12.86
C ARG A 99 -13.08 -2.98 14.14
N ARG A 100 -12.64 -3.48 15.30
CA ARG A 100 -13.27 -3.20 16.60
C ARG A 100 -12.81 -1.89 17.23
N SER A 101 -11.60 -1.40 16.91
CA SER A 101 -11.10 -0.15 17.49
C SER A 101 -11.79 1.08 16.89
N GLY A 102 -12.36 0.98 15.69
CA GLY A 102 -13.08 2.08 15.04
C GLY A 102 -12.20 3.26 14.61
N VAL A 103 -10.88 3.10 14.72
CA VAL A 103 -9.88 4.10 14.34
C VAL A 103 -9.69 4.12 12.82
N PHE A 104 -9.49 5.30 12.28
CA PHE A 104 -9.28 5.52 10.84
C PHE A 104 -7.80 5.54 10.47
N THR A 105 -6.94 5.93 11.41
CA THR A 105 -5.49 6.01 11.22
C THR A 105 -4.74 5.24 12.29
N ASP A 106 -3.52 4.84 11.96
CA ASP A 106 -2.53 4.31 12.90
C ASP A 106 -2.18 5.31 14.00
N VAL A 107 -2.10 6.60 13.67
CA VAL A 107 -1.88 7.68 14.64
C VAL A 107 -2.99 7.74 15.69
N GLU A 108 -4.25 7.67 15.26
CA GLU A 108 -5.41 7.64 16.18
C GLU A 108 -5.38 6.40 17.08
N PHE A 109 -4.92 5.25 16.57
CA PHE A 109 -4.68 4.07 17.40
C PHE A 109 -3.59 4.32 18.46
N TYR A 110 -2.50 4.99 18.09
CA TYR A 110 -1.45 5.36 19.05
C TYR A 110 -1.97 6.32 20.11
N GLU A 111 -2.77 7.31 19.74
CA GLU A 111 -3.42 8.20 20.71
C GLU A 111 -4.33 7.41 21.66
N LEU A 112 -5.21 6.54 21.14
CA LEU A 112 -6.12 5.77 21.98
C LEU A 112 -5.38 4.80 22.92
N ARG A 113 -4.26 4.22 22.46
CA ARG A 113 -3.48 3.24 23.24
C ARG A 113 -2.52 3.88 24.24
N TYR A 114 -1.96 5.04 23.91
CA TYR A 114 -0.87 5.69 24.65
C TYR A 114 -1.19 7.12 25.10
N SER A 115 -2.45 7.57 25.00
CA SER A 115 -2.89 8.87 25.53
C SER A 115 -2.56 8.98 27.02
N GLY A 116 -1.75 9.97 27.38
CA GLY A 116 -1.26 10.21 28.73
C GLY A 116 -0.28 11.39 28.77
N HIS A 117 0.13 11.81 29.97
CA HIS A 117 0.93 13.02 30.25
C HIS A 117 2.35 13.05 29.62
N SER A 118 2.71 12.10 28.76
CA SER A 118 4.03 12.03 28.10
C SER A 118 4.04 12.49 26.64
N THR A 119 2.90 12.83 26.02
CA THR A 119 2.84 13.08 24.56
C THR A 119 2.24 14.43 24.16
N SER A 120 2.23 15.44 25.05
CA SER A 120 1.96 16.83 24.66
C SER A 120 2.99 17.81 25.20
N ARG A 121 4.22 17.72 24.67
CA ARG A 121 5.13 18.86 24.61
C ARG A 121 5.91 18.84 23.30
N ARG A 122 5.25 19.26 22.22
CA ARG A 122 5.75 20.23 21.24
C ARG A 122 4.71 20.47 20.16
#